data_AF-A0A966C5Z5-F1
#
_entry.id   AF-A0A966C5Z5-F1
#
_cell.length_a   1.000
_cell.length_b   1.000
_cell.length_c   1.000
_cell.angle_alpha   90.00
_cell.angle_beta   90.00
_cell.angle_gamma   90.00
#
_symmetry.space_group_name_H-M   'P 1'
#
loop_
_entity.id
_entity.type
_entity.pdbx_description
1 polymer ?
#
loop_
_entity_poly.entity_id
_entity_poly.type
_entity_poly.pdbx_seq_one_letter_code
_entity_poly.pdbx_strand_id
1 'polypeptide(L)'
;MALQGSLSDIALPDVIQLVSVSGKTGVFTLSGEGVDGKIFLKDGQIVDAATGVLRGEFGVYEMATWRKGQFIFTANVESERQSITKSNTSLMMEAARRMDEWRVLQKKIPSMDAIPFFQPREPGHDQITLSPQEWTVVTKIDGALSIKKLEEATGLPAFDVCKVLYGLVTSGLIGLRAVDEKPSASAAPAGPSLRTLLALAENIRKLAEDRVGLSGSIAVEKQFRLARTEIEAGKGLEAIQGLVDRLARAISLLEGGDKAGEFLRKVDPLMPPS
;
A
#
# COMPACT_ATOMS: atom_id res chain seq x y z
N MET A 1 27.65 -25.98 15.68
CA MET A 1 28.40 -25.22 14.66
C MET A 1 27.53 -24.09 14.18
N ALA A 2 27.98 -22.85 14.31
CA ALA A 2 27.32 -21.69 13.71
C ALA A 2 27.65 -21.67 12.22
N LEU A 3 26.64 -21.58 11.36
CA LEU A 3 26.84 -21.35 9.93
C LEU A 3 26.88 -19.83 9.76
N GLN A 4 28.00 -19.27 9.31
CA GLN A 4 28.18 -17.84 9.13
C GLN A 4 28.87 -17.52 7.81
N GLY A 5 28.62 -16.33 7.26
CA GLY A 5 29.23 -15.89 6.02
C GLY A 5 28.69 -14.56 5.52
N SER A 6 29.09 -14.20 4.31
CA SER A 6 28.69 -12.97 3.64
C SER A 6 27.60 -13.21 2.60
N LEU A 7 26.60 -12.33 2.55
CA LEU A 7 25.57 -12.33 1.51
C LEU A 7 26.13 -11.94 0.12
N SER A 8 27.35 -11.41 0.07
CA SER A 8 28.04 -11.14 -1.20
C SER A 8 28.66 -12.40 -1.82
N ASP A 9 28.88 -13.45 -1.03
CA ASP A 9 29.46 -14.71 -1.50
C ASP A 9 28.38 -15.73 -1.87
N ILE A 10 27.27 -15.74 -1.10
CA ILE A 10 26.14 -16.65 -1.28
C ILE A 10 24.83 -15.91 -1.04
N ALA A 11 23.86 -16.08 -1.94
CA ALA A 11 22.57 -15.42 -1.81
C ALA A 11 21.76 -16.01 -0.64
N LEU A 12 20.96 -15.16 0.02
CA LEU A 12 20.14 -15.60 1.16
C LEU A 12 19.26 -16.83 0.87
N PRO A 13 18.60 -16.96 -0.29
CA PRO A 13 17.82 -18.15 -0.62
C PRO A 13 18.63 -19.46 -0.56
N ASP A 14 19.88 -19.44 -1.02
CA ASP A 14 20.74 -20.61 -1.05
C ASP A 14 21.19 -21.00 0.37
N VAL A 15 21.50 -20.01 1.20
CA VAL A 15 21.86 -20.21 2.62
C VAL A 15 20.68 -20.81 3.39
N ILE A 16 19.47 -20.27 3.18
CA ILE A 16 18.24 -20.79 3.78
C ILE A 16 18.04 -22.23 3.33
N GLN A 17 18.17 -22.52 2.03
CA GLN A 17 18.00 -23.87 1.50
C GLN A 17 18.97 -24.87 2.14
N LEU A 18 20.23 -24.50 2.33
CA LEU A 18 21.24 -25.35 2.96
C LEU A 18 20.84 -25.78 4.37
N VAL A 19 20.32 -24.84 5.18
CA VAL A 19 19.88 -25.15 6.55
C VAL A 19 18.53 -25.88 6.56
N SER A 20 17.63 -25.52 5.64
CA SER A 20 16.28 -26.09 5.53
C SER A 20 16.34 -27.59 5.22
N VAL A 21 17.22 -28.02 4.32
CA VAL A 21 17.41 -29.44 3.95
C VAL A 21 17.83 -30.30 5.14
N SER A 22 18.58 -29.71 6.09
CA SER A 22 18.98 -30.41 7.32
C SER A 22 17.92 -30.42 8.41
N GLY A 23 16.73 -29.84 8.18
CA GLY A 23 15.61 -29.83 9.14
C GLY A 23 15.90 -29.07 10.43
N LYS A 24 16.86 -28.13 10.42
CA LYS A 24 17.29 -27.46 11.65
C LYS A 24 16.30 -26.39 12.11
N THR A 25 16.14 -26.31 13.43
CA THR A 25 15.47 -25.21 14.13
C THR A 25 16.50 -24.20 14.60
N GLY A 26 16.23 -22.92 14.41
CA GLY A 26 17.15 -21.84 14.78
C GLY A 26 16.81 -20.50 14.15
N VAL A 27 17.70 -19.53 14.33
CA VAL A 27 17.55 -18.17 13.79
C VAL A 27 18.73 -17.79 12.92
N PHE A 28 18.45 -17.25 11.74
CA PHE A 28 19.41 -16.44 11.00
C PHE A 28 19.35 -15.01 11.52
N THR A 29 20.47 -14.49 11.99
CA THR A 29 20.67 -13.06 12.21
C THR A 29 21.43 -12.50 11.02
N LEU A 30 20.86 -11.49 10.40
CA LEU A 30 21.31 -10.85 9.17
C LEU A 30 21.62 -9.39 9.47
N SER A 31 22.68 -8.85 8.87
CA SER A 31 22.99 -7.42 8.89
C SER A 31 23.31 -7.00 7.47
N GLY A 32 22.51 -6.09 6.90
CA GLY A 32 22.61 -5.71 5.49
C GLY A 32 21.98 -4.35 5.24
N GLU A 33 22.59 -3.57 4.35
CA GLU A 33 22.06 -2.27 3.89
C GLU A 33 21.72 -1.28 5.03
N GLY A 34 22.41 -1.39 6.18
CA GLY A 34 22.23 -0.51 7.34
C GLY A 34 21.10 -0.92 8.29
N VAL A 35 20.48 -2.09 8.08
CA VAL A 35 19.40 -2.63 8.91
C VAL A 35 19.73 -4.06 9.34
N ASP A 36 19.30 -4.42 10.55
CA ASP A 36 19.40 -5.78 11.06
C ASP A 36 18.10 -6.55 10.85
N GLY A 37 18.26 -7.84 10.56
CA GLY A 37 17.17 -8.74 10.24
C GLY A 37 17.28 -10.10 10.95
N LYS A 38 16.14 -10.74 11.17
CA LYS A 38 16.05 -12.10 11.74
C LYS A 38 15.08 -12.95 10.95
N ILE A 39 15.47 -14.19 10.64
CA ILE A 39 14.59 -15.21 10.05
C ILE A 39 14.64 -16.44 10.94
N PHE A 40 13.49 -16.86 11.46
CA PHE A 40 13.37 -18.00 12.34
C PHE A 40 12.90 -19.23 11.56
N LEU A 41 13.61 -20.33 11.76
CA LEU A 41 13.29 -21.64 11.21
C LEU A 41 12.89 -22.60 12.32
N LYS A 42 11.87 -23.41 12.05
CA LYS A 42 11.46 -24.55 12.87
C LYS A 42 11.33 -25.77 11.98
N ASP A 43 12.04 -26.83 12.31
CA ASP A 43 12.10 -28.07 11.52
C ASP A 43 12.42 -27.81 10.04
N GLY A 44 13.31 -26.86 9.79
CA GLY A 44 13.71 -26.43 8.45
C GLY A 44 12.69 -25.52 7.73
N GLN A 45 11.54 -25.19 8.32
CA GLN A 45 10.54 -24.27 7.75
C GLN A 45 10.67 -22.86 8.33
N ILE A 46 10.56 -21.83 7.50
CA ILE A 46 10.52 -20.44 7.97
C ILE A 46 9.17 -20.20 8.65
N VAL A 47 9.21 -19.82 9.92
CA VAL A 47 8.00 -19.59 10.75
C VAL A 47 7.77 -18.12 11.05
N ASP A 48 8.83 -17.31 11.05
CA ASP A 48 8.73 -15.89 11.33
C ASP A 48 9.96 -15.14 10.76
N ALA A 49 9.79 -13.85 10.50
CA ALA A 49 10.89 -12.99 10.09
C ALA A 49 10.62 -11.52 10.47
N ALA A 50 11.70 -10.77 10.61
CA ALA A 50 11.67 -9.39 11.07
C ALA A 50 12.88 -8.61 10.54
N THR A 51 12.66 -7.45 9.93
CA THR A 51 13.73 -6.49 9.60
C THR A 51 13.16 -5.07 9.65
N GLY A 52 13.80 -4.16 10.37
CA GLY A 52 13.24 -2.83 10.63
C GLY A 52 11.77 -2.89 11.11
N VAL A 53 10.89 -2.22 10.37
CA VAL A 53 9.43 -2.21 10.58
C VAL A 53 8.70 -3.40 9.94
N LEU A 54 9.36 -4.13 9.04
CA LEU A 54 8.77 -5.25 8.31
C LEU A 54 8.78 -6.53 9.16
N ARG A 55 7.73 -7.35 8.98
CA ARG A 55 7.51 -8.59 9.71
C ARG A 55 6.91 -9.66 8.80
N GLY A 56 7.04 -10.92 9.22
CA GLY A 56 6.53 -12.08 8.51
C GLY A 56 7.11 -12.16 7.10
N GLU A 57 6.25 -12.48 6.13
CA GLU A 57 6.65 -12.70 4.74
C GLU A 57 7.38 -11.50 4.13
N PHE A 58 6.94 -10.28 4.41
CA PHE A 58 7.57 -9.06 3.91
C PHE A 58 9.00 -8.88 4.43
N GLY A 59 9.27 -9.31 5.67
CA GLY A 59 10.62 -9.30 6.21
C GLY A 59 11.54 -10.26 5.45
N VAL A 60 11.04 -11.45 5.10
CA VAL A 60 11.77 -12.41 4.26
C VAL A 60 12.05 -11.82 2.87
N TYR A 61 11.02 -11.24 2.23
CA TYR A 61 11.15 -10.66 0.90
C TYR A 61 12.19 -9.55 0.88
N GLU A 62 12.15 -8.64 1.85
CA GLU A 62 13.12 -7.56 1.99
C GLU A 62 14.54 -8.09 2.13
N MET A 63 14.79 -8.95 3.12
CA MET A 63 16.13 -9.49 3.36
C MET A 63 16.66 -10.34 2.20
N ALA A 64 15.78 -10.98 1.43
CA ALA A 64 16.17 -11.73 0.23
C ALA A 64 16.66 -10.83 -0.92
N THR A 65 16.41 -9.52 -0.86
CA THR A 65 16.97 -8.56 -1.83
C THR A 65 18.37 -8.07 -1.49
N TRP A 66 18.82 -8.24 -0.24
CA TRP A 66 20.12 -7.76 0.22
C TRP A 66 21.26 -8.47 -0.52
N ARG A 67 22.06 -7.70 -1.27
CA ARG A 67 23.23 -8.21 -2.01
C ARG A 67 24.53 -8.14 -1.21
N LYS A 68 24.52 -7.39 -0.11
CA LYS A 68 25.67 -7.17 0.76
C LYS A 68 25.21 -7.26 2.20
N GLY A 69 26.04 -7.92 3.02
CA GLY A 69 25.72 -8.10 4.43
C GLY A 69 26.39 -9.35 4.99
N GLN A 70 26.20 -9.56 6.29
CA GLN A 70 26.66 -10.74 7.00
C GLN A 70 25.48 -11.53 7.53
N PHE A 71 25.61 -12.84 7.60
CA PHE A 71 24.64 -13.74 8.20
C PHE A 71 25.29 -14.67 9.21
N ILE A 72 24.54 -15.00 10.27
CA ILE A 72 24.91 -16.00 11.27
C ILE A 72 23.68 -16.82 11.61
N PHE A 73 23.77 -18.15 11.49
CA PHE A 73 22.77 -19.09 11.96
C PHE A 73 23.10 -19.58 13.36
N THR A 74 22.16 -19.38 14.28
CA THR A 74 22.21 -19.91 15.65
C THR A 74 21.14 -20.98 15.81
N ALA A 75 21.57 -22.23 16.00
CA ALA A 75 20.66 -23.36 16.20
C ALA A 75 19.95 -23.30 17.56
N ASN A 76 18.81 -23.97 17.67
CA ASN A 76 18.01 -24.13 18.89
C ASN A 76 17.45 -22.81 19.47
N VAL A 77 17.30 -21.80 18.62
CA VAL A 77 16.59 -20.55 18.94
C VAL A 77 15.27 -20.57 18.20
N GLU A 78 14.16 -20.64 18.93
CA GLU A 78 12.81 -20.61 18.38
C GLU A 78 12.24 -19.18 18.37
N SER A 79 11.30 -18.93 17.46
CA SER A 79 10.47 -17.72 17.54
C SER A 79 9.35 -17.91 18.55
N GLU A 80 8.99 -16.84 19.24
CA GLU A 80 7.77 -16.76 20.06
C GLU A 80 6.50 -16.64 19.19
N ARG A 81 6.66 -16.37 17.89
CA ARG A 81 5.57 -16.15 16.94
C ARG A 81 5.70 -17.07 15.74
N GLN A 82 4.56 -17.40 15.16
CA GLN A 82 4.46 -18.06 13.87
C GLN A 82 3.59 -17.21 12.96
N SER A 83 4.24 -16.31 12.22
CA SER A 83 3.57 -15.36 11.32
C SER A 83 3.56 -15.82 9.87
N ILE A 84 4.36 -16.85 9.54
CA ILE A 84 4.54 -17.36 8.19
C ILE A 84 4.08 -18.82 8.13
N THR A 85 3.24 -19.12 7.13
CA THR A 85 2.71 -20.47 6.87
C THR A 85 3.07 -20.98 5.47
N LYS A 86 3.60 -20.12 4.60
CA LYS A 86 4.06 -20.48 3.26
C LYS A 86 5.32 -21.33 3.31
N SER A 87 5.50 -22.21 2.32
CA SER A 87 6.75 -22.98 2.19
C SER A 87 7.93 -22.08 1.84
N ASN A 88 9.13 -22.46 2.28
CA ASN A 88 10.37 -21.74 1.97
C ASN A 88 10.53 -21.50 0.47
N THR A 89 10.26 -22.52 -0.37
CA THR A 89 10.30 -22.40 -1.82
C THR A 89 9.36 -21.31 -2.34
N SER A 90 8.11 -21.25 -1.83
CA SER A 90 7.15 -20.23 -2.24
C SER A 90 7.62 -18.82 -1.85
N LEU A 91 8.20 -18.67 -0.66
CA LEU A 91 8.74 -17.40 -0.21
C LEU A 91 9.92 -16.95 -1.07
N MET A 92 10.84 -17.86 -1.40
CA MET A 92 12.01 -17.54 -2.23
C MET A 92 11.62 -17.23 -3.67
N MET A 93 10.67 -17.97 -4.26
CA MET A 93 10.15 -17.69 -5.60
C MET A 93 9.46 -16.32 -5.67
N GLU A 94 8.66 -15.97 -4.67
CA GLU A 94 8.02 -14.66 -4.59
C GLU A 94 9.06 -13.54 -4.38
N ALA A 95 10.08 -13.76 -3.56
CA ALA A 95 11.19 -12.79 -3.41
C ALA A 95 11.94 -12.56 -4.74
N ALA A 96 12.25 -13.63 -5.47
CA ALA A 96 12.91 -13.53 -6.78
C ALA A 96 12.04 -12.77 -7.79
N ARG A 97 10.74 -13.10 -7.86
CA ARG A 97 9.78 -12.39 -8.69
C ARG A 97 9.72 -10.90 -8.34
N ARG A 98 9.63 -10.56 -7.05
CA ARG A 98 9.62 -9.16 -6.59
C ARG A 98 10.91 -8.44 -6.98
N MET A 99 12.06 -9.09 -6.89
CA MET A 99 13.33 -8.51 -7.34
C MET A 99 13.33 -8.20 -8.84
N ASP A 100 12.79 -9.09 -9.68
CA ASP A 100 12.66 -8.87 -11.12
C ASP A 100 11.68 -7.73 -11.44
N GLU A 101 10.51 -7.73 -10.79
CA GLU A 101 9.52 -6.65 -10.92
C GLU A 101 10.14 -5.31 -10.51
N TRP A 102 10.88 -5.26 -9.40
CA TRP A 102 11.52 -4.04 -8.91
C TRP A 102 12.50 -3.44 -9.92
N ARG A 103 13.27 -4.27 -10.65
CA ARG A 103 14.16 -3.78 -11.74
C ARG A 103 13.37 -3.11 -12.87
N VAL A 104 12.14 -3.56 -13.13
CA VAL A 104 11.25 -2.93 -14.12
C VAL A 104 10.68 -1.62 -13.56
N LEU A 105 10.24 -1.62 -12.31
CA LEU A 105 9.71 -0.44 -11.62
C LEU A 105 10.74 0.71 -11.61
N GLN A 106 12.00 0.40 -11.29
CA GLN A 106 13.09 1.37 -11.23
C GLN A 106 13.34 2.12 -12.55
N LYS A 107 12.94 1.58 -13.70
CA LYS A 107 13.07 2.27 -15.00
C LYS A 107 12.16 3.49 -15.11
N LYS A 108 10.98 3.46 -14.49
CA LYS A 108 10.03 4.58 -14.48
C LYS A 108 10.02 5.33 -13.15
N ILE A 109 10.43 4.69 -12.06
CA ILE A 109 10.49 5.25 -10.71
C ILE A 109 11.95 5.23 -10.25
N PRO A 110 12.77 6.20 -10.71
CA PRO A 110 14.22 6.15 -10.48
C PRO A 110 14.63 6.50 -9.05
N SER A 111 13.76 7.16 -8.27
CA SER A 111 14.07 7.58 -6.90
C SER A 111 12.85 7.52 -5.99
N MET A 112 13.07 7.13 -4.73
CA MET A 112 12.07 7.20 -3.65
C MET A 112 11.80 8.64 -3.20
N ASP A 113 12.67 9.59 -3.56
CA ASP A 113 12.46 11.01 -3.29
C ASP A 113 11.58 11.67 -4.36
N ALA A 114 11.27 10.97 -5.46
CA ALA A 114 10.39 11.50 -6.50
C ALA A 114 9.01 11.85 -5.92
N ILE A 115 8.40 12.91 -6.44
CA ILE A 115 7.09 13.40 -5.99
C ILE A 115 6.05 13.04 -7.07
N PRO A 116 5.12 12.10 -6.80
CA PRO A 116 4.00 11.84 -7.68
C PRO A 116 3.00 13.00 -7.68
N PHE A 117 2.46 13.31 -8.86
CA PHE A 117 1.41 14.31 -9.04
C PHE A 117 0.44 13.87 -10.13
N PHE A 118 -0.84 14.24 -10.02
CA PHE A 118 -1.83 13.95 -11.05
C PHE A 118 -1.60 14.81 -12.29
N GLN A 119 -1.63 14.20 -13.47
CA GLN A 119 -1.57 14.95 -14.71
C GLN A 119 -2.94 15.58 -15.03
N PRO A 120 -2.98 16.82 -15.57
CA PRO A 120 -4.20 17.39 -16.10
C PRO A 120 -4.75 16.48 -17.19
N ARG A 121 -6.04 16.12 -17.10
CA ARG A 121 -6.70 15.25 -18.08
C ARG A 121 -7.91 15.94 -18.68
N GLU A 122 -8.11 15.71 -19.98
CA GLU A 122 -9.39 15.97 -20.60
C GLU A 122 -10.44 14.96 -20.11
N PRO A 123 -11.68 15.41 -19.81
CA PRO A 123 -12.74 14.53 -19.35
C PRO A 123 -13.21 13.61 -20.50
N GLY A 124 -12.49 12.53 -20.75
CA GLY A 124 -12.83 11.58 -21.83
C GLY A 124 -12.32 10.18 -21.58
N HIS A 125 -11.06 10.04 -21.20
CA HIS A 125 -10.36 8.76 -21.31
C HIS A 125 -10.18 7.98 -20.00
N ASP A 126 -10.37 6.66 -20.15
CA ASP A 126 -10.09 5.52 -19.27
C ASP A 126 -10.83 5.39 -17.93
N GLN A 127 -11.60 4.31 -17.79
CA GLN A 127 -11.98 3.75 -16.48
C GLN A 127 -10.74 3.05 -15.92
N ILE A 128 -10.16 3.60 -14.85
CA ILE A 128 -9.15 2.86 -14.07
C ILE A 128 -9.88 2.16 -12.93
N THR A 129 -9.94 0.84 -13.00
CA THR A 129 -10.39 0.00 -11.90
C THR A 129 -9.23 -0.12 -10.90
N LEU A 130 -9.29 0.65 -9.82
CA LEU A 130 -8.35 0.55 -8.71
C LEU A 130 -8.93 -0.36 -7.63
N SER A 131 -8.12 -1.29 -7.15
CA SER A 131 -8.35 -2.06 -5.94
C SER A 131 -8.32 -1.17 -4.69
N PRO A 132 -8.88 -1.62 -3.55
CA PRO A 132 -8.87 -0.84 -2.31
C PRO A 132 -7.47 -0.42 -1.85
N GLN A 133 -6.46 -1.27 -2.04
CA GLN A 133 -5.08 -0.95 -1.66
C GLN A 133 -4.46 0.11 -2.56
N GLU A 134 -4.75 0.07 -3.87
CA GLU A 134 -4.32 1.10 -4.81
C GLU A 134 -4.95 2.46 -4.46
N TRP A 135 -6.21 2.47 -4.03
CA TRP A 135 -6.87 3.69 -3.55
C TRP A 135 -6.19 4.32 -2.33
N THR A 136 -5.68 3.51 -1.40
CA THR A 136 -4.93 4.01 -0.23
C THR A 136 -3.71 4.83 -0.66
N VAL A 137 -3.01 4.41 -1.70
CA VAL A 137 -1.86 5.17 -2.23
C VAL A 137 -2.33 6.41 -2.99
N VAL A 138 -3.30 6.25 -3.90
CA VAL A 138 -3.80 7.31 -4.79
C VAL A 138 -4.35 8.51 -4.00
N THR A 139 -5.10 8.27 -2.92
CA THR A 139 -5.70 9.32 -2.09
C THR A 139 -4.68 10.16 -1.34
N LYS A 140 -3.46 9.65 -1.14
CA LYS A 140 -2.36 10.36 -0.47
C LYS A 140 -1.48 11.15 -1.45
N ILE A 141 -1.67 10.99 -2.75
CA ILE A 141 -0.93 11.77 -3.76
C ILE A 141 -1.49 13.20 -3.78
N ASP A 142 -0.74 14.14 -3.22
CA ASP A 142 -1.07 15.56 -3.15
C ASP A 142 -0.20 16.43 -4.08
N GLY A 143 0.78 15.82 -4.75
CA GLY A 143 1.76 16.54 -5.55
C GLY A 143 2.91 17.14 -4.73
N ALA A 144 3.00 16.92 -3.42
CA ALA A 144 4.07 17.44 -2.57
C ALA A 144 4.82 16.35 -1.81
N LEU A 145 4.16 15.24 -1.45
CA LEU A 145 4.78 14.11 -0.77
C LEU A 145 5.65 13.30 -1.73
N SER A 146 6.89 13.04 -1.31
CA SER A 146 7.77 12.06 -1.96
C SER A 146 7.25 10.63 -1.77
N ILE A 147 7.64 9.70 -2.64
CA ILE A 147 7.30 8.27 -2.53
C ILE A 147 7.70 7.71 -1.16
N LYS A 148 8.86 8.09 -0.61
CA LYS A 148 9.30 7.70 0.74
C LYS A 148 8.31 8.09 1.84
N LYS A 149 7.77 9.32 1.77
CA LYS A 149 6.75 9.79 2.73
C LYS A 149 5.40 9.10 2.51
N LEU A 150 5.08 8.73 1.26
CA LEU A 150 3.88 7.94 0.97
C LEU A 150 3.97 6.53 1.55
N GLU A 151 5.15 5.91 1.48
CA GLU A 151 5.42 4.64 2.16
C GLU A 151 5.13 4.74 3.66
N GLU A 152 5.71 5.75 4.33
CA GLU A 152 5.50 6.02 5.76
C GLU A 152 4.01 6.28 6.08
N ALA A 153 3.31 7.07 5.25
CA ALA A 153 1.92 7.45 5.49
C ALA A 153 0.91 6.32 5.22
N THR A 154 1.23 5.39 4.31
CA THR A 154 0.36 4.26 3.97
C THR A 154 0.65 3.02 4.80
N GLY A 155 1.86 2.91 5.38
CA GLY A 155 2.32 1.73 6.10
C GLY A 155 2.54 0.52 5.18
N LEU A 156 2.54 0.73 3.87
CA LEU A 156 2.81 -0.29 2.86
C LEU A 156 4.32 -0.32 2.56
N PRO A 157 4.90 -1.49 2.24
CA PRO A 157 6.29 -1.57 1.80
C PRO A 157 6.55 -0.76 0.52
N ALA A 158 7.76 -0.20 0.38
CA ALA A 158 8.22 0.51 -0.82
C ALA A 158 7.86 -0.19 -2.14
N PHE A 159 8.06 -1.52 -2.19
CA PHE A 159 7.72 -2.35 -3.35
C PHE A 159 6.25 -2.18 -3.79
N ASP A 160 5.33 -2.29 -2.85
CA ASP A 160 3.89 -2.27 -3.12
C ASP A 160 3.45 -0.86 -3.52
N VAL A 161 3.96 0.19 -2.85
CA VAL A 161 3.71 1.59 -3.23
C VAL A 161 4.21 1.88 -4.64
N CYS A 162 5.45 1.54 -4.96
CA CYS A 162 6.03 1.73 -6.29
C CYS A 162 5.28 0.95 -7.37
N LYS A 163 4.79 -0.25 -7.06
CA LYS A 163 4.00 -1.05 -8.00
C LYS A 163 2.69 -0.36 -8.39
N VAL A 164 1.98 0.20 -7.41
CA VAL A 164 0.78 1.02 -7.65
C VAL A 164 1.14 2.24 -8.51
N LEU A 165 2.14 3.01 -8.08
CA LEU A 165 2.58 4.21 -8.79
C LEU A 165 3.00 3.90 -10.23
N TYR A 166 3.67 2.77 -10.48
CA TYR A 166 4.06 2.37 -11.83
C TYR A 166 2.87 2.13 -12.75
N GLY A 167 1.81 1.48 -12.25
CA GLY A 167 0.56 1.32 -13.00
C GLY A 167 -0.09 2.66 -13.34
N LEU A 168 -0.09 3.60 -12.39
CA LEU A 168 -0.62 4.95 -12.58
C LEU A 168 0.24 5.79 -13.55
N VAL A 169 1.56 5.70 -13.48
CA VAL A 169 2.48 6.37 -14.43
C VAL A 169 2.29 5.78 -15.83
N THR A 170 2.16 4.46 -15.95
CA THR A 170 2.02 3.77 -17.24
C THR A 170 0.67 4.06 -17.90
N SER A 171 -0.39 4.21 -17.11
CA SER A 171 -1.70 4.68 -17.59
C SER A 171 -1.74 6.18 -17.85
N GLY A 172 -0.68 6.93 -17.53
CA GLY A 172 -0.61 8.38 -17.69
C GLY A 172 -1.53 9.14 -16.74
N LEU A 173 -1.89 8.56 -15.59
CA LEU A 173 -2.68 9.23 -14.56
C LEU A 173 -1.83 10.20 -13.74
N ILE A 174 -0.61 9.77 -13.44
CA ILE A 174 0.32 10.55 -12.63
C ILE A 174 1.64 10.75 -13.39
N GLY A 175 2.30 11.87 -13.12
CA GLY A 175 3.71 12.09 -13.42
C GLY A 175 4.55 11.95 -12.16
N LEU A 176 5.86 11.84 -12.35
CA LEU A 176 6.86 11.94 -11.28
C LEU A 176 7.74 13.14 -11.57
N ARG A 177 8.01 13.96 -10.56
CA ARG A 177 8.99 15.05 -10.62
C ARG A 177 10.06 14.87 -9.55
N ALA A 178 11.25 15.43 -9.79
CA ALA A 178 12.27 15.48 -8.75
C ALA A 178 11.92 16.51 -7.66
N VAL A 179 12.48 16.36 -6.45
CA VAL A 179 12.24 17.29 -5.32
C VAL A 179 12.65 18.72 -5.67
N ASP A 180 13.73 18.87 -6.42
CA ASP A 180 14.29 20.18 -6.80
C ASP A 180 13.63 20.80 -8.04
N GLU A 181 12.75 20.06 -8.70
CA GLU A 181 12.04 20.52 -9.90
C GLU A 181 10.85 21.38 -9.46
N LYS A 182 10.96 22.71 -9.66
CA LYS A 182 9.89 23.65 -9.32
C LYS A 182 8.57 23.20 -9.95
N PRO A 183 7.44 23.27 -9.22
CA PRO A 183 6.12 23.09 -9.81
C PRO A 183 5.97 24.02 -11.01
N SER A 184 5.86 23.47 -12.22
CA SER A 184 5.49 24.26 -13.38
C SER A 184 4.15 24.92 -13.07
N ALA A 185 4.03 26.23 -13.30
CA ALA A 185 2.85 27.04 -12.96
C ALA A 185 1.54 26.60 -13.67
N SER A 186 1.62 25.63 -14.58
CA SER A 186 0.47 24.92 -15.16
C SER A 186 -0.13 23.85 -14.23
N ALA A 187 0.53 23.52 -13.12
CA ALA A 187 0.09 22.57 -12.11
C ALA A 187 -0.27 23.33 -10.83
N ALA A 188 -1.33 24.14 -10.89
CA ALA A 188 -2.12 24.36 -9.68
C ALA A 188 -2.51 22.97 -9.12
N PRO A 189 -2.69 22.80 -7.80
CA PRO A 189 -3.28 21.58 -7.27
C PRO A 189 -4.70 21.51 -7.80
N ALA A 190 -4.87 20.96 -9.01
CA ALA A 190 -6.16 20.52 -9.47
C ALA A 190 -6.53 19.44 -8.47
N GLY A 191 -7.46 19.75 -7.56
CA GLY A 191 -8.05 18.76 -6.69
C GLY A 191 -8.50 17.55 -7.51
N PRO A 192 -8.79 16.42 -6.86
CA PRO A 192 -9.24 15.20 -7.54
C PRO A 192 -10.25 15.55 -8.63
N SER A 193 -10.01 15.07 -9.84
CA SER A 193 -10.80 15.44 -11.02
C SER A 193 -12.29 15.22 -10.78
N LEU A 194 -13.16 15.90 -11.54
CA LEU A 194 -14.61 15.68 -11.49
C LEU A 194 -14.97 14.19 -11.46
N ARG A 195 -14.30 13.39 -12.30
CA ARG A 195 -14.47 11.93 -12.37
C ARG A 195 -14.03 11.20 -11.11
N THR A 196 -12.88 11.60 -10.54
CA THR A 196 -12.36 11.04 -9.29
C THR A 196 -13.32 11.30 -8.14
N LEU A 197 -13.87 12.51 -8.06
CA LEU A 197 -14.88 12.87 -7.06
C LEU A 197 -16.17 12.08 -7.25
N LEU A 198 -16.64 11.91 -8.48
CA LEU A 198 -17.82 11.09 -8.77
C LEU A 198 -17.61 9.61 -8.42
N ALA A 199 -16.43 9.06 -8.70
CA ALA A 199 -16.09 7.68 -8.33
C ALA A 199 -16.02 7.51 -6.80
N LEU A 200 -15.44 8.48 -6.08
CA LEU A 200 -15.41 8.48 -4.61
C LEU A 200 -16.83 8.57 -4.02
N ALA A 201 -17.67 9.47 -4.56
CA ALA A 201 -19.06 9.58 -4.15
C ALA A 201 -19.83 8.28 -4.38
N GLU A 202 -19.58 7.56 -5.47
CA GLU A 202 -20.21 6.27 -5.79
C GLU A 202 -19.75 5.15 -4.85
N ASN A 203 -18.46 5.12 -4.49
CA ASN A 203 -17.96 4.17 -3.49
C ASN A 203 -18.56 4.44 -2.10
N ILE A 204 -18.66 5.71 -1.70
CA ILE A 204 -19.31 6.12 -0.45
C ILE A 204 -20.80 5.75 -0.46
N ARG A 205 -21.49 5.93 -1.60
CA ARG A 205 -22.88 5.52 -1.80
C ARG A 205 -23.06 4.02 -1.54
N LYS A 206 -22.25 3.17 -2.19
CA LYS A 206 -22.30 1.71 -1.99
C LYS A 206 -22.04 1.31 -0.54
N LEU A 207 -21.03 1.91 0.09
CA LEU A 207 -20.75 1.68 1.51
C LEU A 207 -21.91 2.08 2.42
N ALA A 208 -22.64 3.14 2.08
CA ALA A 208 -23.85 3.53 2.81
C ALA A 208 -25.00 2.55 2.55
N GLU A 209 -25.23 2.14 1.30
CA GLU A 209 -26.27 1.17 0.93
C GLU A 209 -26.11 -0.18 1.63
N ASP A 210 -24.88 -0.66 1.83
CA ASP A 210 -24.61 -1.88 2.59
C ASP A 210 -25.03 -1.77 4.07
N ARG A 211 -25.25 -0.55 4.58
CA ARG A 211 -25.63 -0.30 5.99
C ARG A 211 -27.11 -0.04 6.20
N VAL A 212 -27.82 0.38 5.17
CA VAL A 212 -29.25 0.70 5.24
C VAL A 212 -30.06 -0.35 4.49
N GLY A 213 -31.15 -0.82 5.09
CA GLY A 213 -32.06 -1.74 4.39
C GLY A 213 -32.74 -1.10 3.16
N LEU A 214 -33.61 -1.86 2.48
CA LEU A 214 -34.39 -1.41 1.32
C LEU A 214 -35.08 -0.05 1.53
N SER A 215 -35.54 0.22 2.76
CA SER A 215 -36.20 1.46 3.16
C SER A 215 -35.27 2.68 3.17
N GLY A 216 -33.97 2.48 3.40
CA GLY A 216 -32.97 3.54 3.51
C GLY A 216 -32.22 3.85 2.21
N SER A 217 -32.25 2.94 1.23
CA SER A 217 -31.61 3.15 -0.08
C SER A 217 -32.14 4.41 -0.80
N ILE A 218 -33.43 4.73 -0.67
CA ILE A 218 -34.01 5.96 -1.24
C ILE A 218 -33.38 7.21 -0.62
N ALA A 219 -33.12 7.19 0.69
CA ALA A 219 -32.49 8.31 1.39
C ALA A 219 -31.03 8.48 0.95
N VAL A 220 -30.29 7.37 0.81
CA VAL A 220 -28.90 7.36 0.32
C VAL A 220 -28.81 7.90 -1.11
N GLU A 221 -29.67 7.41 -2.00
CA GLU A 221 -29.73 7.82 -3.41
C GLU A 221 -30.04 9.32 -3.55
N LYS A 222 -30.93 9.87 -2.71
CA LYS A 222 -31.21 11.30 -2.67
C LYS A 222 -29.98 12.13 -2.29
N GLN A 223 -29.23 11.72 -1.26
CA GLN A 223 -28.03 12.44 -0.84
C GLN A 223 -26.92 12.34 -1.89
N PHE A 224 -26.78 11.18 -2.53
CA PHE A 224 -25.82 10.97 -3.61
C PHE A 224 -26.09 11.88 -4.80
N ARG A 225 -27.35 12.00 -5.26
CA ARG A 225 -27.69 12.92 -6.37
C ARG A 225 -27.35 14.37 -6.06
N LEU A 226 -27.61 14.82 -4.82
CA LEU A 226 -27.27 16.17 -4.40
C LEU A 226 -25.74 16.39 -4.45
N ALA A 227 -24.97 15.47 -3.91
CA ALA A 227 -23.51 15.53 -3.97
C ALA A 227 -22.99 15.50 -5.40
N ARG A 228 -23.59 14.68 -6.28
CA ARG A 228 -23.26 14.64 -7.71
C ARG A 228 -23.40 16.01 -8.37
N THR A 229 -24.52 16.68 -8.14
CA THR A 229 -24.76 18.04 -8.67
C THR A 229 -23.75 19.05 -8.11
N GLU A 230 -23.38 18.94 -6.84
CA GLU A 230 -22.37 19.81 -6.21
C GLU A 230 -20.96 19.58 -6.75
N ILE A 231 -20.62 18.32 -7.04
CA ILE A 231 -19.37 17.92 -7.68
C ILE A 231 -19.31 18.47 -9.11
N GLU A 232 -20.39 18.30 -9.89
CA GLU A 232 -20.54 18.84 -11.25
C GLU A 232 -20.50 20.38 -11.28
N ALA A 233 -20.97 21.04 -10.22
CA ALA A 233 -20.88 22.49 -10.04
C ALA A 233 -19.49 22.99 -9.61
N GLY A 234 -18.51 22.09 -9.43
CA GLY A 234 -17.12 22.46 -9.13
C GLY A 234 -16.81 22.69 -7.66
N LYS A 235 -17.69 22.29 -6.72
CA LYS A 235 -17.40 22.40 -5.27
C LYS A 235 -16.29 21.45 -4.78
N GLY A 236 -15.78 20.57 -5.65
CA GLY A 236 -14.61 19.76 -5.36
C GLY A 236 -14.82 18.80 -4.18
N LEU A 237 -13.83 18.77 -3.28
CA LEU A 237 -13.77 17.89 -2.13
C LEU A 237 -14.80 18.21 -1.03
N GLU A 238 -15.25 19.47 -0.94
CA GLU A 238 -16.29 19.89 0.00
C GLU A 238 -17.62 19.17 -0.25
N ALA A 239 -17.92 18.86 -1.52
CA ALA A 239 -19.12 18.12 -1.88
C ALA A 239 -19.09 16.66 -1.38
N ILE A 240 -17.89 16.06 -1.30
CA ILE A 240 -17.69 14.71 -0.75
C ILE A 240 -17.83 14.75 0.77
N GLN A 241 -17.19 15.70 1.45
CA GLN A 241 -17.35 15.87 2.90
C GLN A 241 -18.83 16.06 3.26
N GLY A 242 -19.53 16.93 2.53
CA GLY A 242 -20.97 17.13 2.69
C GLY A 242 -21.80 15.88 2.40
N LEU A 243 -21.39 15.02 1.45
CA LEU A 243 -22.05 13.73 1.21
C LEU A 243 -21.91 12.80 2.42
N VAL A 244 -20.67 12.63 2.92
CA VAL A 244 -20.38 11.76 4.07
C VAL A 244 -21.18 12.19 5.30
N ASP A 245 -21.20 13.48 5.61
CA ASP A 245 -21.95 14.03 6.73
C ASP A 245 -23.46 13.79 6.61
N ARG A 246 -24.02 14.00 5.42
CA ARG A 246 -25.45 13.78 5.16
C ARG A 246 -25.81 12.30 5.26
N LEU A 247 -24.96 11.41 4.76
CA LEU A 247 -25.16 9.96 4.85
C LEU A 247 -25.00 9.45 6.28
N ALA A 248 -23.99 9.90 7.03
CA ALA A 248 -23.82 9.53 8.43
C ALA A 248 -25.03 9.93 9.28
N ARG A 249 -25.56 11.14 9.06
CA ARG A 249 -26.82 11.58 9.70
C ARG A 249 -28.02 10.72 9.29
N ALA A 250 -28.17 10.41 8.00
CA ALA A 250 -29.25 9.57 7.52
C ALA A 250 -29.20 8.15 8.09
N ILE A 251 -28.03 7.53 8.12
CA ILE A 251 -27.80 6.20 8.71
C ILE A 251 -28.07 6.24 10.21
N SER A 252 -27.61 7.28 10.92
CA SER A 252 -27.86 7.40 12.36
C SER A 252 -29.34 7.50 12.70
N LEU A 253 -30.14 8.15 11.86
CA LEU A 253 -31.60 8.30 12.04
C LEU A 253 -32.37 7.01 11.70
N LEU A 254 -31.90 6.25 10.70
CA LEU A 254 -32.60 5.06 10.20
C LEU A 254 -32.21 3.79 10.94
N GLU A 255 -30.93 3.65 11.30
CA GLU A 255 -30.34 2.38 11.75
C GLU A 255 -29.57 2.50 13.08
N GLY A 256 -29.49 3.71 13.65
CA GLY A 256 -28.83 3.99 14.93
C GLY A 256 -27.38 4.47 14.81
N GLY A 257 -26.90 5.11 15.89
CA GLY A 257 -25.56 5.74 15.94
C GLY A 257 -24.39 4.78 15.75
N ASP A 258 -24.54 3.52 16.19
CA ASP A 258 -23.47 2.51 16.04
C ASP A 258 -23.19 2.18 14.58
N LYS A 259 -24.23 2.01 13.74
CA LYS A 259 -24.05 1.76 12.30
C LYS A 259 -23.47 2.97 11.57
N ALA A 260 -23.83 4.18 12.01
CA ALA A 260 -23.23 5.41 11.48
C ALA A 260 -21.74 5.51 11.82
N GLY A 261 -21.34 5.13 13.04
CA GLY A 261 -19.94 5.06 13.46
C GLY A 261 -19.14 4.02 12.65
N GLU A 262 -19.71 2.85 12.38
CA GLU A 262 -19.08 1.85 11.51
C GLU A 262 -18.92 2.31 10.06
N PHE A 263 -19.87 3.09 9.54
CA PHE A 263 -19.78 3.70 8.22
C PHE A 263 -18.63 4.70 8.17
N LEU A 264 -18.55 5.63 9.13
CA LEU A 264 -17.47 6.62 9.21
C LEU A 264 -16.09 5.97 9.30
N ARG A 265 -15.92 4.92 10.12
CA ARG A 265 -14.65 4.17 10.18
C ARG A 265 -14.18 3.58 8.86
N LYS A 266 -15.11 3.24 7.95
CA LYS A 266 -14.79 2.74 6.60
C LYS A 266 -14.55 3.87 5.60
N VAL A 267 -15.12 5.04 5.83
CA VAL A 267 -15.04 6.20 4.94
C VAL A 267 -13.86 7.12 5.28
N ASP A 268 -13.53 7.30 6.56
CA ASP A 268 -12.42 8.14 7.03
C ASP A 268 -11.08 7.84 6.33
N PRO A 269 -10.70 6.57 6.08
CA PRO A 269 -9.48 6.27 5.33
C PRO A 269 -9.52 6.71 3.85
N LEU A 270 -10.71 6.91 3.28
CA LEU A 270 -10.93 7.34 1.89
C LEU A 270 -10.91 8.87 1.75
N MET A 271 -11.01 9.60 2.86
CA MET A 271 -11.03 11.06 2.88
C MET A 271 -9.60 11.60 3.04
N PRO A 272 -9.24 12.70 2.34
CA PRO A 272 -7.99 13.38 2.64
C PRO A 272 -8.03 13.97 4.05
N PRO A 273 -6.87 14.09 4.72
CA PRO A 273 -6.80 14.73 6.02
C PRO A 273 -7.30 16.18 5.91
N SER A 274 -8.09 16.60 6.90
CA SER A 274 -8.54 17.99 7.07
C SER A 274 -7.38 18.94 7.32
#